data_AF-A0A7H9BWT7-F1
#
_entry.id   AF-A0A7H9BWT7-F1
#
_cell.length_a   1.000
_cell.length_b   1.000
_cell.length_c   1.000
_cell.angle_alpha   90.00
_cell.angle_beta   90.00
_cell.angle_gamma   90.00
#
_symmetry.space_group_name_H-M   'P 1'
#
loop_
_entity.id
_entity.type
_entity.pdbx_description
1 polymer ?
#
loop_
_entity_poly.entity_id
_entity_poly.type
_entity_poly.pdbx_seq_one_letter_code
_entity_poly.pdbx_strand_id
1 'polypeptide(L)'
;MSDRGGKSIFAHKQTYSRKGNSKSRSVSEIADEAERLDGACPHVANPQSPTILEGIRPSEVVEVIEQRIAEQNTLLRQLRKEQPDRKEALRGIRSDTHVLIASVFSFPDPVEDMDQADYLRWRRDVIAFAKADAVRNKAEVLSIIEHLDEAHPHVHVLAVPLCAEGNMRMDAKRCHEGHREQDRHKDHGWSGSPSRSYKQAMRGWQDRYHAEVGAKHAQARTGPRRRRLDRAAWKAEQERLKAQKEAEIAILRAEEARRLADEEERRRDLVMQDTVASRLQEAEAVHAIATGGLIAAIRQIDPDPVLLKRLETPGEMGAWTHHDADRNREMHSALAPVLSDGLEALRQPPAGPGLLRGLTGFLRGLAGWVNRLADASPRWLKWPETVAYIANGAREAFGTPYAASTLAGVIEASPAWQSFTGEARARLDQARTVQALTNPRDSRPDASSQTGI
;
A
#
# COMPACT_ATOMS: atom_id res chain seq x y z
N MET A 1 11.03 -47.54 0.99
CA MET A 1 11.15 -46.06 1.05
C MET A 1 12.58 -45.73 0.66
N SER A 2 12.82 -45.48 -0.63
CA SER A 2 14.15 -45.29 -1.19
C SER A 2 14.79 -44.01 -0.64
N ASP A 3 16.00 -44.18 -0.13
CA ASP A 3 16.95 -43.17 0.33
C ASP A 3 17.05 -42.06 -0.73
N ARG A 4 16.32 -40.94 -0.55
CA ARG A 4 16.31 -39.81 -1.48
C ARG A 4 17.72 -39.20 -1.48
N GLY A 5 18.53 -39.59 -2.47
CA GLY A 5 19.85 -39.01 -2.73
C GLY A 5 19.72 -37.49 -2.69
N GLY A 6 20.43 -36.85 -1.76
CA GLY A 6 20.04 -35.51 -1.37
C GLY A 6 20.19 -34.47 -2.48
N LYS A 7 19.43 -33.39 -2.30
CA LYS A 7 19.22 -32.29 -3.24
C LYS A 7 20.52 -31.53 -3.47
N SER A 8 21.25 -31.84 -4.54
CA SER A 8 22.36 -30.99 -4.99
C SER A 8 21.93 -30.14 -6.17
N ILE A 9 22.49 -28.94 -6.31
CA ILE A 9 22.22 -28.09 -7.45
C ILE A 9 22.50 -28.81 -8.77
N PHE A 10 21.66 -28.55 -9.77
CA PHE A 10 21.97 -28.82 -11.16
C PHE A 10 21.82 -27.52 -11.96
N ALA A 11 22.95 -27.03 -12.47
CA ALA A 11 23.02 -25.87 -13.33
C ALA A 11 24.10 -26.12 -14.39
N HIS A 12 23.73 -25.88 -15.64
CA HIS A 12 24.62 -26.00 -16.78
C HIS A 12 24.40 -24.85 -17.75
N LYS A 13 25.46 -24.42 -18.43
CA LYS A 13 25.36 -23.50 -19.56
C LYS A 13 26.37 -23.82 -20.63
N GLN A 14 25.99 -23.59 -21.87
CA GLN A 14 26.76 -23.88 -23.06
C GLN A 14 26.48 -22.86 -24.16
N THR A 15 27.40 -22.75 -25.12
CA THR A 15 27.27 -21.86 -26.28
C THR A 15 27.02 -22.67 -27.55
N TYR A 16 26.24 -22.12 -28.48
CA TYR A 16 25.83 -22.79 -29.72
C TYR A 16 26.03 -21.90 -30.95
N SER A 17 26.42 -22.51 -32.07
CA SER A 17 26.57 -21.85 -33.37
C SER A 17 25.37 -22.13 -34.26
N ARG A 18 25.20 -21.32 -35.31
CA ARG A 18 24.08 -21.49 -36.24
C ARG A 18 24.08 -22.85 -36.93
N LYS A 19 25.26 -23.33 -37.36
CA LYS A 19 25.37 -24.61 -38.09
C LYS A 19 25.49 -25.83 -37.17
N GLY A 20 25.93 -25.66 -35.92
CA GLY A 20 26.39 -26.78 -35.10
C GLY A 20 27.65 -27.45 -35.68
N ASN A 21 27.98 -28.63 -35.16
CA ASN A 21 29.05 -29.52 -35.63
C ASN A 21 28.86 -30.95 -35.09
N SER A 22 29.79 -31.88 -35.37
CA SER A 22 29.69 -33.29 -34.92
C SER A 22 29.68 -33.50 -33.41
N LYS A 23 29.97 -32.47 -32.60
CA LYS A 23 30.03 -32.52 -31.14
C LYS A 23 29.04 -31.56 -30.46
N SER A 24 28.34 -30.72 -31.21
CA SER A 24 27.48 -29.67 -30.67
C SER A 24 26.34 -29.38 -31.62
N ARG A 25 25.15 -29.26 -31.07
CA ARG A 25 23.95 -28.88 -31.80
C ARG A 25 24.02 -27.44 -32.32
N SER A 26 23.16 -27.15 -33.27
CA SER A 26 22.87 -25.84 -33.83
C SER A 26 21.92 -25.05 -32.94
N VAL A 27 21.83 -23.73 -33.19
CA VAL A 27 20.85 -22.85 -32.54
C VAL A 27 19.41 -23.33 -32.78
N SER A 28 19.08 -23.71 -34.03
CA SER A 28 17.74 -24.21 -34.38
C SER A 28 17.42 -25.50 -33.63
N GLU A 29 18.32 -26.50 -33.62
CA GLU A 29 18.06 -27.75 -32.89
C GLU A 29 17.84 -27.53 -31.38
N ILE A 30 18.46 -26.52 -30.78
CA ILE A 30 18.23 -26.17 -29.36
C ILE A 30 16.88 -25.47 -29.19
N ALA A 31 16.51 -24.58 -30.10
CA ALA A 31 15.20 -23.92 -30.07
C ALA A 31 14.06 -24.93 -30.26
N ASP A 32 14.20 -25.83 -31.23
CA ASP A 32 13.21 -26.86 -31.56
C ASP A 32 12.97 -27.82 -30.38
N GLU A 33 14.03 -28.21 -29.66
CA GLU A 33 13.90 -29.02 -28.44
C GLU A 33 13.27 -28.23 -27.30
N ALA A 34 13.66 -26.97 -27.12
CA ALA A 34 13.05 -26.11 -26.10
C ALA A 34 11.56 -25.87 -26.37
N GLU A 35 11.15 -25.87 -27.63
CA GLU A 35 9.76 -25.75 -28.06
C GLU A 35 8.95 -27.05 -28.05
N ARG A 36 9.62 -28.18 -27.81
CA ARG A 36 9.00 -29.51 -27.91
C ARG A 36 8.40 -29.77 -29.30
N LEU A 37 9.08 -29.33 -30.37
CA LEU A 37 8.68 -29.66 -31.73
C LEU A 37 8.76 -31.17 -31.97
N ASP A 38 7.90 -31.67 -32.87
CA ASP A 38 7.83 -33.09 -33.20
C ASP A 38 9.19 -33.62 -33.68
N GLY A 39 9.61 -34.76 -33.12
CA GLY A 39 10.92 -35.36 -33.38
C GLY A 39 12.15 -34.65 -32.76
N ALA A 40 12.00 -33.46 -32.18
CA ALA A 40 13.12 -32.69 -31.61
C ALA A 40 13.49 -33.11 -30.17
N CYS A 41 12.62 -33.84 -29.47
CA CYS A 41 12.79 -34.23 -28.06
C CYS A 41 12.57 -35.75 -27.82
N PRO A 42 13.36 -36.64 -28.45
CA PRO A 42 13.12 -38.10 -28.42
C PRO A 42 13.29 -38.76 -27.04
N HIS A 43 13.87 -38.04 -26.07
CA HIS A 43 14.06 -38.52 -24.70
C HIS A 43 12.87 -38.22 -23.78
N VAL A 44 11.91 -37.42 -24.23
CA VAL A 44 10.72 -37.04 -23.47
C VAL A 44 9.56 -37.93 -23.90
N ALA A 45 9.02 -38.71 -22.97
CA ALA A 45 8.02 -39.72 -23.29
C ALA A 45 6.69 -39.12 -23.76
N ASN A 46 6.28 -38.00 -23.17
CA ASN A 46 5.04 -37.30 -23.52
C ASN A 46 5.29 -35.79 -23.53
N PRO A 47 5.86 -35.24 -24.61
CA PRO A 47 6.20 -33.83 -24.69
C PRO A 47 4.96 -32.95 -24.51
N GLN A 48 5.03 -31.98 -23.61
CA GLN A 48 3.99 -30.97 -23.41
C GLN A 48 4.39 -29.67 -24.08
N SER A 49 3.42 -28.82 -24.44
CA SER A 49 3.75 -27.48 -24.91
C SER A 49 4.55 -26.73 -23.83
N PRO A 50 5.66 -26.05 -24.20
CA PRO A 50 6.50 -25.35 -23.25
C PRO A 50 5.78 -24.16 -22.61
N THR A 51 6.05 -23.90 -21.34
CA THR A 51 5.57 -22.68 -20.67
C THR A 51 6.63 -21.59 -20.81
N ILE A 52 6.29 -20.48 -21.47
CA ILE A 52 7.18 -19.32 -21.57
C ILE A 52 6.98 -18.46 -20.34
N LEU A 53 8.00 -18.40 -19.48
CA LEU A 53 7.98 -17.62 -18.25
C LEU A 53 8.24 -16.14 -18.53
N GLU A 54 9.21 -15.83 -19.38
CA GLU A 54 9.53 -14.47 -19.84
C GLU A 54 10.09 -14.51 -21.27
N GLY A 55 9.84 -13.45 -22.05
CA GLY A 55 10.43 -13.25 -23.38
C GLY A 55 9.59 -13.81 -24.53
N ILE A 56 10.27 -14.20 -25.60
CA ILE A 56 9.67 -14.68 -26.86
C ILE A 56 9.83 -16.20 -27.00
N ARG A 57 9.16 -16.81 -27.99
CA ARG A 57 9.30 -18.24 -28.27
C ARG A 57 10.72 -18.59 -28.73
N PRO A 58 11.26 -19.78 -28.41
CA PRO A 58 12.60 -20.18 -28.88
C PRO A 58 12.83 -20.07 -30.40
N SER A 59 11.83 -20.36 -31.23
CA SER A 59 11.85 -20.17 -32.69
C SER A 59 12.01 -18.70 -33.07
N GLU A 60 11.30 -17.80 -32.39
CA GLU A 60 11.44 -16.35 -32.56
C GLU A 60 12.82 -15.86 -32.10
N VAL A 61 13.46 -16.52 -31.11
CA VAL A 61 14.86 -16.24 -30.75
C VAL A 61 15.79 -16.53 -31.93
N VAL A 62 15.55 -17.61 -32.69
CA VAL A 62 16.32 -17.92 -33.90
C VAL A 62 16.17 -16.81 -34.94
N GLU A 63 14.94 -16.35 -35.18
CA GLU A 63 14.65 -15.25 -36.12
C GLU A 63 15.38 -13.95 -35.72
N VAL A 64 15.33 -13.58 -34.45
CA VAL A 64 16.05 -12.41 -33.92
C VAL A 64 17.56 -12.55 -34.10
N ILE A 65 18.13 -13.74 -33.85
CA ILE A 65 19.55 -14.00 -34.07
C ILE A 65 19.90 -13.83 -35.56
N GLU A 66 19.11 -14.39 -36.47
CA GLU A 66 19.33 -14.27 -37.92
C GLU A 66 19.27 -12.82 -38.39
N GLN A 67 18.26 -12.07 -37.95
CA GLN A 67 18.11 -10.65 -38.26
C GLN A 67 19.35 -9.86 -37.79
N ARG A 68 19.73 -9.98 -36.52
CA ARG A 68 20.88 -9.26 -35.94
C ARG A 68 22.17 -9.58 -36.67
N ILE A 69 22.36 -10.84 -37.09
CA ILE A 69 23.55 -11.27 -37.83
C ILE A 69 23.57 -10.66 -39.24
N ALA A 70 22.43 -10.59 -39.92
CA ALA A 70 22.34 -9.98 -41.25
C ALA A 70 22.67 -8.48 -41.20
N GLU A 71 22.07 -7.76 -40.26
CA GLU A 71 22.33 -6.34 -40.00
C GLU A 71 23.81 -6.10 -39.66
N GLN A 72 24.34 -6.85 -38.69
CA GLN A 72 25.72 -6.68 -38.23
C GLN A 72 26.73 -7.05 -39.32
N ASN A 73 26.46 -8.07 -40.14
CA ASN A 73 27.34 -8.41 -41.27
C ASN A 73 27.36 -7.32 -42.34
N THR A 74 26.25 -6.59 -42.53
CA THR A 74 26.19 -5.44 -43.43
C THR A 74 27.07 -4.31 -42.91
N LEU A 75 26.95 -3.98 -41.63
CA LEU A 75 27.79 -2.98 -40.97
C LEU A 75 29.28 -3.36 -41.00
N LEU A 76 29.63 -4.60 -40.64
CA LEU A 76 31.02 -5.08 -40.65
C LEU A 76 31.64 -5.00 -42.05
N ARG A 77 30.86 -5.28 -43.12
CA ARG A 77 31.33 -5.13 -44.50
C ARG A 77 31.61 -3.67 -44.86
N GLN A 78 30.77 -2.74 -44.42
CA GLN A 78 30.96 -1.30 -44.63
C GLN A 78 32.21 -0.81 -43.89
N LEU A 79 32.30 -1.07 -42.58
CA LEU A 79 33.45 -0.66 -41.76
C LEU A 79 34.77 -1.25 -42.28
N ARG A 80 34.75 -2.48 -42.80
CA ARG A 80 35.93 -3.10 -43.40
C ARG A 80 36.41 -2.39 -44.67
N LYS A 81 35.53 -1.71 -45.42
CA LYS A 81 35.91 -0.86 -46.56
C LYS A 81 36.47 0.48 -46.09
N GLU A 82 35.88 1.07 -45.05
CA GLU A 82 36.29 2.37 -44.49
C GLU A 82 37.58 2.29 -43.67
N GLN A 83 37.85 1.14 -43.03
CA GLN A 83 38.99 0.93 -42.13
C GLN A 83 39.79 -0.31 -42.57
N PRO A 84 40.51 -0.25 -43.71
CA PRO A 84 41.22 -1.39 -44.28
C PRO A 84 42.28 -1.97 -43.33
N ASP A 85 42.89 -1.14 -42.48
CA ASP A 85 43.89 -1.57 -41.49
C ASP A 85 43.29 -2.49 -40.40
N ARG A 86 41.96 -2.46 -40.20
CA ARG A 86 41.24 -3.30 -39.22
C ARG A 86 40.54 -4.51 -39.85
N LYS A 87 40.91 -4.89 -41.08
CA LYS A 87 40.24 -5.94 -41.86
C LYS A 87 40.03 -7.26 -41.12
N GLU A 88 40.99 -7.69 -40.30
CA GLU A 88 40.92 -8.92 -39.52
C GLU A 88 39.88 -8.85 -38.38
N ALA A 89 39.82 -7.72 -37.68
CA ALA A 89 38.85 -7.50 -36.61
C ALA A 89 37.41 -7.34 -37.15
N LEU A 90 37.27 -6.86 -38.39
CA LEU A 90 35.99 -6.57 -39.06
C LEU A 90 35.51 -7.70 -39.98
N ARG A 91 35.95 -8.95 -39.74
CA ARG A 91 35.41 -10.12 -40.45
C ARG A 91 33.97 -10.37 -40.04
N GLY A 92 33.15 -10.78 -41.01
CA GLY A 92 31.75 -11.14 -40.78
C GLY A 92 31.56 -12.28 -39.78
N ILE A 93 30.37 -12.32 -39.19
CA ILE A 93 29.85 -13.41 -38.37
C ILE A 93 29.59 -14.60 -39.28
N ARG A 94 30.29 -15.70 -39.01
CA ARG A 94 30.21 -16.95 -39.79
C ARG A 94 29.17 -17.88 -39.19
N SER A 95 28.68 -18.84 -39.97
CA SER A 95 27.72 -19.84 -39.49
C SER A 95 28.27 -20.76 -38.39
N ASP A 96 29.59 -20.88 -38.27
CA ASP A 96 30.28 -21.61 -37.19
C ASP A 96 30.56 -20.74 -35.95
N THR A 97 30.27 -19.44 -36.00
CA THR A 97 30.40 -18.54 -34.85
C THR A 97 29.30 -18.88 -33.85
N HIS A 98 29.66 -19.03 -32.57
CA HIS A 98 28.67 -19.28 -31.54
C HIS A 98 27.95 -17.97 -31.24
N VAL A 99 26.62 -17.98 -31.25
CA VAL A 99 25.76 -16.78 -31.15
C VAL A 99 24.64 -16.91 -30.13
N LEU A 100 24.50 -18.08 -29.51
CA LEU A 100 23.55 -18.36 -28.44
C LEU A 100 24.28 -18.90 -27.22
N ILE A 101 23.84 -18.49 -26.03
CA ILE A 101 24.14 -19.11 -24.74
C ILE A 101 22.85 -19.74 -24.24
N ALA A 102 22.82 -21.07 -24.11
CA ALA A 102 21.69 -21.76 -23.48
C ALA A 102 22.11 -22.25 -22.09
N SER A 103 21.30 -21.93 -21.08
CA SER A 103 21.47 -22.40 -19.70
C SER A 103 20.27 -23.24 -19.27
N VAL A 104 20.51 -24.24 -18.44
CA VAL A 104 19.46 -25.08 -17.84
C VAL A 104 19.68 -25.19 -16.34
N PHE A 105 18.60 -25.06 -15.59
CA PHE A 105 18.54 -25.20 -14.14
C PHE A 105 17.47 -26.23 -13.80
N SER A 106 17.77 -27.18 -12.93
CA SER A 106 16.81 -28.24 -12.56
C SER A 106 16.44 -28.16 -11.09
N PHE A 107 15.15 -28.26 -10.81
CA PHE A 107 14.67 -28.38 -9.44
C PHE A 107 14.93 -29.81 -8.94
N PRO A 108 15.44 -29.99 -7.70
CA PRO A 108 15.90 -31.30 -7.23
C PRO A 108 14.77 -32.28 -6.89
N ASP A 109 13.55 -31.80 -6.63
CA ASP A 109 12.42 -32.69 -6.37
C ASP A 109 11.72 -33.06 -7.69
N PRO A 110 11.22 -34.29 -7.84
CA PRO A 110 10.44 -34.68 -9.00
C PRO A 110 9.17 -33.84 -9.14
N VAL A 111 8.67 -33.68 -10.36
CA VAL A 111 7.44 -32.89 -10.65
C VAL A 111 6.26 -33.37 -9.80
N GLU A 112 6.12 -34.69 -9.62
CA GLU A 112 5.02 -35.32 -8.86
C GLU A 112 5.11 -35.07 -7.33
N ASP A 113 6.32 -34.82 -6.82
CA ASP A 113 6.63 -34.80 -5.38
C ASP A 113 7.04 -33.40 -4.88
N MET A 114 7.10 -32.39 -5.75
CA MET A 114 7.61 -31.07 -5.40
C MET A 114 6.63 -30.26 -4.55
N ASP A 115 7.15 -29.52 -3.57
CA ASP A 115 6.37 -28.47 -2.91
C ASP A 115 6.21 -27.28 -3.85
N GLN A 116 4.97 -27.02 -4.30
CA GLN A 116 4.69 -25.99 -5.30
C GLN A 116 5.16 -24.60 -4.85
N ALA A 117 4.98 -24.25 -3.58
CA ALA A 117 5.39 -22.95 -3.06
C ALA A 117 6.93 -22.79 -3.07
N ASP A 118 7.66 -23.85 -2.74
CA ASP A 118 9.12 -23.88 -2.83
C ASP A 118 9.62 -23.81 -4.26
N TYR A 119 9.02 -24.60 -5.15
CA TYR A 119 9.35 -24.57 -6.57
C TYR A 119 9.18 -23.16 -7.15
N LEU A 120 8.07 -22.48 -6.86
CA LEU A 120 7.82 -21.12 -7.35
C LEU A 120 8.83 -20.10 -6.81
N ARG A 121 9.26 -20.22 -5.55
CA ARG A 121 10.34 -19.37 -4.99
C ARG A 121 11.67 -19.66 -5.68
N TRP A 122 12.04 -20.93 -5.85
CA TRP A 122 13.25 -21.33 -6.57
C TRP A 122 13.25 -20.81 -8.00
N ARG A 123 12.14 -20.99 -8.73
CA ARG A 123 11.97 -20.54 -10.11
C ARG A 123 12.18 -19.04 -10.23
N ARG A 124 11.59 -18.25 -9.33
CA ARG A 124 11.79 -16.79 -9.27
C ARG A 124 13.27 -16.43 -9.08
N ASP A 125 13.95 -17.09 -8.16
CA ASP A 125 15.36 -16.81 -7.87
C ASP A 125 16.28 -17.26 -9.03
N VAL A 126 15.93 -18.34 -9.73
CA VAL A 126 16.61 -18.78 -10.97
C VAL A 126 16.45 -17.74 -12.08
N ILE A 127 15.24 -17.22 -12.31
CA ILE A 127 14.99 -16.18 -13.32
C ILE A 127 15.87 -14.95 -13.02
N ALA A 128 15.87 -14.49 -11.77
CA ALA A 128 16.67 -13.36 -11.33
C ALA A 128 18.18 -13.61 -11.54
N PHE A 129 18.68 -14.78 -11.14
CA PHE A 129 20.06 -15.19 -11.36
C PHE A 129 20.41 -15.22 -12.84
N ALA A 130 19.57 -15.80 -13.70
CA ALA A 130 19.85 -15.96 -15.12
C ALA A 130 19.93 -14.62 -15.85
N LYS A 131 19.05 -13.67 -15.52
CA LYS A 131 19.08 -12.31 -16.06
C LYS A 131 20.36 -11.57 -15.62
N ALA A 132 20.71 -11.66 -14.33
CA ALA A 132 21.96 -11.09 -13.81
C ALA A 132 23.21 -11.75 -14.43
N ASP A 133 23.18 -13.07 -14.65
CA ASP A 133 24.25 -13.83 -15.31
C ASP A 133 24.46 -13.37 -16.75
N ALA A 134 23.37 -13.18 -17.50
CA ALA A 134 23.43 -12.67 -18.87
C ALA A 134 24.03 -11.25 -18.92
N VAL A 135 23.54 -10.33 -18.09
CA VAL A 135 24.06 -8.96 -17.99
C VAL A 135 25.54 -8.94 -17.66
N ARG A 136 25.96 -9.70 -16.63
CA ARG A 136 27.36 -9.86 -16.24
C ARG A 136 28.23 -10.36 -17.40
N ASN A 137 27.64 -11.18 -18.26
CA ASN A 137 28.29 -11.78 -19.42
C ASN A 137 28.08 -11.00 -20.72
N LYS A 138 27.55 -9.77 -20.67
CA LYS A 138 27.30 -8.92 -21.85
C LYS A 138 26.41 -9.61 -22.87
N ALA A 139 25.40 -10.30 -22.39
CA ALA A 139 24.33 -10.92 -23.15
C ALA A 139 22.99 -10.44 -22.61
N GLU A 140 21.94 -10.61 -23.39
CA GLU A 140 20.57 -10.39 -22.97
C GLU A 140 19.79 -11.70 -23.05
N VAL A 141 18.86 -11.90 -22.12
CA VAL A 141 17.95 -13.06 -22.15
C VAL A 141 16.80 -12.72 -23.09
N LEU A 142 16.57 -13.57 -24.09
CA LEU A 142 15.45 -13.42 -25.01
C LEU A 142 14.29 -14.37 -24.70
N SER A 143 14.56 -15.51 -24.05
CA SER A 143 13.52 -16.47 -23.68
C SER A 143 13.89 -17.22 -22.40
N ILE A 144 12.91 -17.38 -21.51
CA ILE A 144 12.96 -18.25 -20.35
C ILE A 144 11.79 -19.22 -20.43
N ILE A 145 12.09 -20.52 -20.45
CA ILE A 145 11.14 -21.59 -20.71
C ILE A 145 11.13 -22.55 -19.52
N GLU A 146 9.94 -23.00 -19.15
CA GLU A 146 9.70 -24.03 -18.14
C GLU A 146 9.20 -25.31 -18.79
N HIS A 147 9.79 -26.43 -18.35
CA HIS A 147 9.39 -27.79 -18.68
C HIS A 147 9.06 -28.55 -17.41
N LEU A 148 7.86 -29.15 -17.37
CA LEU A 148 7.34 -29.99 -16.28
C LEU A 148 6.98 -31.41 -16.78
N ASP A 149 7.34 -31.74 -18.02
CA ASP A 149 7.07 -32.99 -18.73
C ASP A 149 8.23 -34.00 -18.64
N GLU A 150 9.21 -33.73 -17.78
CA GLU A 150 10.34 -34.58 -17.45
C GLU A 150 10.32 -34.98 -15.96
N ALA A 151 11.26 -35.84 -15.53
CA ALA A 151 11.31 -36.32 -14.16
C ALA A 151 11.43 -35.18 -13.13
N HIS A 152 12.14 -34.11 -13.48
CA HIS A 152 12.36 -32.94 -12.65
C HIS A 152 11.92 -31.67 -13.41
N PRO A 153 11.41 -30.64 -12.71
CA PRO A 153 11.19 -29.34 -13.34
C PRO A 153 12.48 -28.73 -13.88
N HIS A 154 12.46 -28.24 -15.11
CA HIS A 154 13.59 -27.59 -15.77
C HIS A 154 13.24 -26.17 -16.20
N VAL A 155 14.17 -25.23 -15.94
CA VAL A 155 14.12 -23.87 -16.47
C VAL A 155 15.26 -23.70 -17.47
N HIS A 156 14.88 -23.51 -18.73
CA HIS A 156 15.79 -23.23 -19.85
C HIS A 156 15.86 -21.72 -20.09
N VAL A 157 17.05 -21.21 -20.37
CA VAL A 157 17.30 -19.79 -20.61
C VAL A 157 18.10 -19.64 -21.90
N LEU A 158 17.56 -18.88 -22.84
CA LEU A 158 18.19 -18.55 -24.11
C LEU A 158 18.67 -17.09 -24.06
N ALA A 159 19.98 -16.90 -24.06
CA ALA A 159 20.61 -15.59 -24.02
C ALA A 159 21.50 -15.34 -25.24
N VAL A 160 21.44 -14.13 -25.78
CA VAL A 160 22.16 -13.73 -27.00
C VAL A 160 23.16 -12.62 -26.66
N PRO A 161 24.41 -12.69 -27.16
CA PRO A 161 25.41 -11.65 -26.94
C PRO A 161 24.96 -10.27 -27.42
N LEU A 162 25.25 -9.24 -26.64
CA LEU A 162 25.08 -7.86 -27.06
C LEU A 162 26.17 -7.49 -28.08
N CYS A 163 25.78 -6.77 -29.12
CA CYS A 163 26.75 -6.17 -30.03
C CYS A 163 27.47 -5.01 -29.32
N ALA A 164 28.79 -5.10 -29.19
CA ALA A 164 29.62 -4.09 -28.55
C ALA A 164 30.97 -3.98 -29.28
N GLU A 165 31.71 -2.88 -29.11
CA GLU A 165 33.01 -2.67 -29.77
C GLU A 165 33.99 -3.84 -29.52
N GLY A 166 34.03 -4.34 -28.28
CA GLY A 166 34.84 -5.51 -27.90
C GLY A 166 34.25 -6.87 -28.30
N ASN A 167 33.08 -6.93 -28.93
CA ASN A 167 32.46 -8.17 -29.41
C ASN A 167 31.54 -7.91 -30.62
N MET A 168 32.01 -7.19 -31.63
CA MET A 168 31.20 -6.81 -32.80
C MET A 168 30.71 -8.00 -33.62
N ARG A 169 31.28 -9.19 -33.39
CA ARG A 169 30.88 -10.44 -34.04
C ARG A 169 29.84 -11.22 -33.23
N MET A 170 29.36 -10.66 -32.12
CA MET A 170 28.40 -11.29 -31.20
C MET A 170 28.81 -12.72 -30.84
N ASP A 171 30.10 -12.94 -30.59
CA ASP A 171 30.62 -14.27 -30.27
C ASP A 171 30.23 -14.64 -28.84
N ALA A 172 29.35 -15.63 -28.70
CA ALA A 172 28.84 -16.13 -27.42
C ALA A 172 29.95 -16.72 -26.55
N LYS A 173 31.07 -17.20 -27.12
CA LYS A 173 32.21 -17.67 -26.32
C LYS A 173 32.85 -16.53 -25.54
N ARG A 174 32.85 -15.30 -26.06
CA ARG A 174 33.30 -14.11 -25.32
C ARG A 174 32.34 -13.72 -24.19
N CYS A 175 31.11 -14.16 -24.27
CA CYS A 175 30.08 -13.97 -23.25
C CYS A 175 29.96 -15.19 -22.31
N HIS A 176 30.96 -16.08 -22.26
CA HIS A 176 30.93 -17.26 -21.40
C HIS A 176 32.22 -17.40 -20.59
N GLU A 177 32.13 -17.39 -19.25
CA GLU A 177 33.25 -17.40 -18.29
C GLU A 177 34.26 -18.49 -18.62
N GLY A 178 33.78 -19.71 -18.86
CA GLY A 178 34.64 -20.84 -19.21
C GLY A 178 35.48 -20.60 -20.46
N HIS A 179 34.87 -20.09 -21.53
CA HIS A 179 35.55 -19.87 -22.79
C HIS A 179 36.48 -18.66 -22.71
N ARG A 180 36.05 -17.57 -22.05
CA ARG A 180 36.91 -16.41 -21.78
C ARG A 180 38.18 -16.80 -21.04
N GLU A 181 38.10 -17.57 -19.95
CA GLU A 181 39.28 -17.98 -19.19
C GLU A 181 40.13 -19.00 -19.95
N GLN A 182 39.52 -19.81 -20.82
CA GLN A 182 40.26 -20.70 -21.71
C GLN A 182 41.07 -19.92 -22.74
N ASP A 183 40.49 -18.88 -23.34
CA ASP A 183 41.18 -18.05 -24.33
C ASP A 183 42.23 -17.15 -23.67
N ARG A 184 41.92 -16.57 -22.51
CA ARG A 184 42.89 -15.83 -21.69
C ARG A 184 44.11 -16.69 -21.34
N HIS A 185 43.90 -17.96 -20.97
CA HIS A 185 45.00 -18.90 -20.67
C HIS A 185 45.92 -19.09 -21.89
N LYS A 186 45.35 -19.25 -23.10
CA LYS A 186 46.12 -19.36 -24.34
C LYS A 186 46.86 -18.06 -24.66
N ASP A 187 46.18 -16.92 -24.57
CA ASP A 187 46.73 -15.60 -24.91
C ASP A 187 47.93 -15.23 -24.02
N HIS A 188 47.91 -15.66 -22.75
CA HIS A 188 49.02 -15.43 -21.81
C HIS A 188 50.11 -16.52 -21.88
N GLY A 189 49.93 -17.55 -22.70
CA GLY A 189 50.89 -18.65 -22.81
C GLY A 189 51.12 -19.42 -21.51
N TRP A 190 50.10 -19.50 -20.64
CA TRP A 190 50.24 -20.18 -19.34
C TRP A 190 50.51 -21.67 -19.54
N SER A 191 51.32 -22.26 -18.63
CA SER A 191 51.60 -23.69 -18.67
C SER A 191 50.36 -24.53 -18.32
N GLY A 192 50.33 -25.77 -18.83
CA GLY A 192 49.24 -26.72 -18.61
C GLY A 192 48.07 -26.58 -19.59
N SER A 193 47.00 -27.35 -19.35
CA SER A 193 45.86 -27.42 -20.27
C SER A 193 44.91 -26.21 -20.11
N PRO A 194 44.57 -25.48 -21.18
CA PRO A 194 43.54 -24.42 -21.14
C PRO A 194 42.18 -24.93 -20.65
N SER A 195 41.88 -26.22 -20.83
CA SER A 195 40.66 -26.85 -20.30
C SER A 195 40.60 -26.83 -18.77
N ARG A 196 41.75 -26.70 -18.08
CA ARG A 196 41.78 -26.53 -16.62
C ARG A 196 41.21 -25.17 -16.21
N SER A 197 41.57 -24.10 -16.92
CA SER A 197 41.03 -22.75 -16.68
C SER A 197 39.54 -22.69 -16.97
N TYR A 198 39.08 -23.30 -18.07
CA TYR A 198 37.66 -23.45 -18.36
C TYR A 198 36.91 -24.11 -17.18
N LYS A 199 37.39 -25.28 -16.74
CA LYS A 199 36.75 -26.02 -15.64
C LYS A 199 36.75 -25.24 -14.34
N GLN A 200 37.80 -24.48 -14.05
CA GLN A 200 37.88 -23.64 -12.86
C GLN A 200 36.86 -22.49 -12.91
N ALA A 201 36.75 -21.80 -14.04
CA ALA A 201 35.77 -20.75 -14.23
C ALA A 201 34.33 -21.27 -14.10
N MET A 202 34.04 -22.45 -14.67
CA MET A 202 32.72 -23.08 -14.55
C MET A 202 32.40 -23.58 -13.14
N ARG A 203 33.41 -23.95 -12.34
CA ARG A 203 33.21 -24.19 -10.90
C ARG A 203 32.78 -22.90 -10.20
N GLY A 204 33.48 -21.80 -10.43
CA GLY A 204 33.13 -20.49 -9.87
C GLY A 204 31.73 -20.04 -10.27
N TRP A 205 31.30 -20.28 -11.51
CA TRP A 205 29.93 -20.02 -11.95
C TRP A 205 28.89 -20.84 -11.17
N GLN A 206 29.13 -22.15 -10.99
CA GLN A 206 28.26 -23.00 -10.17
C GLN A 206 28.30 -22.65 -8.67
N ASP A 207 29.45 -22.21 -8.15
CA ASP A 207 29.60 -21.75 -6.76
C ASP A 207 28.74 -20.50 -6.54
N ARG A 208 28.70 -19.61 -7.52
CA ARG A 208 27.85 -18.43 -7.50
C ARG A 208 26.36 -18.78 -7.60
N TYR A 209 25.98 -19.68 -8.50
CA TYR A 209 24.60 -20.18 -8.56
C TYR A 209 24.16 -20.80 -7.23
N HIS A 210 25.04 -21.57 -6.59
CA HIS A 210 24.76 -22.12 -5.26
C HIS A 210 24.57 -21.01 -4.22
N ALA A 211 25.45 -20.02 -4.16
CA ALA A 211 25.37 -18.96 -3.17
C ALA A 211 24.12 -18.08 -3.34
N GLU A 212 23.74 -17.77 -4.58
CA GLU A 212 22.64 -16.86 -4.88
C GLU A 212 21.27 -17.55 -4.92
N VAL A 213 21.23 -18.86 -5.24
CA VAL A 213 19.99 -19.64 -5.40
C VAL A 213 20.05 -20.91 -4.55
N GLY A 214 20.96 -21.84 -4.84
CA GLY A 214 20.95 -23.19 -4.26
C GLY A 214 20.84 -23.24 -2.74
N ALA A 215 21.63 -22.43 -2.03
CA ALA A 215 21.69 -22.39 -0.57
C ALA A 215 20.35 -21.97 0.06
N LYS A 216 19.65 -20.98 -0.53
CA LYS A 216 18.34 -20.50 -0.08
C LYS A 216 17.26 -21.58 -0.17
N HIS A 217 17.44 -22.49 -1.13
CA HIS A 217 16.51 -23.59 -1.41
C HIS A 217 16.98 -24.93 -0.83
N ALA A 218 17.87 -24.89 0.18
CA ALA A 218 18.44 -26.06 0.85
C ALA A 218 19.12 -27.07 -0.11
N GLN A 219 19.67 -26.59 -1.22
CA GLN A 219 20.37 -27.42 -2.20
C GLN A 219 21.87 -27.39 -1.90
N ALA A 220 22.48 -28.56 -1.80
CA ALA A 220 23.91 -28.68 -1.62
C ALA A 220 24.68 -28.30 -2.90
N ARG A 221 25.85 -27.67 -2.74
CA ARG A 221 26.74 -27.35 -3.85
C ARG A 221 27.21 -28.57 -4.65
N THR A 222 27.44 -29.68 -3.95
CA THR A 222 27.86 -30.95 -4.55
C THR A 222 27.18 -32.11 -3.84
N GLY A 223 26.77 -33.12 -4.62
CA GLY A 223 26.18 -34.34 -4.06
C GLY A 223 27.19 -35.23 -3.31
N PRO A 224 26.69 -36.20 -2.51
CA PRO A 224 27.49 -36.98 -1.56
C PRO A 224 28.57 -37.81 -2.24
N ARG A 225 28.27 -38.39 -3.40
CA ARG A 225 29.22 -39.20 -4.20
C ARG A 225 30.49 -38.42 -4.57
N ARG A 226 30.37 -37.12 -4.87
CA ARG A 226 31.51 -36.29 -5.27
C ARG A 226 32.41 -35.92 -4.08
N ARG A 227 31.82 -35.82 -2.89
CA ARG A 227 32.53 -35.55 -1.63
C ARG A 227 32.94 -36.81 -0.87
N ARG A 228 32.56 -38.00 -1.36
CA ARG A 228 32.74 -39.29 -0.68
C ARG A 228 32.21 -39.27 0.76
N LEU A 229 31.10 -38.58 0.99
CA LEU A 229 30.46 -38.54 2.31
C LEU A 229 29.75 -39.87 2.57
N ASP A 230 29.84 -40.33 3.81
CA ASP A 230 28.98 -41.41 4.28
C ASP A 230 27.53 -40.91 4.45
N ARG A 231 26.60 -41.84 4.70
CA ARG A 231 25.18 -41.52 4.84
C ARG A 231 24.89 -40.60 6.03
N ALA A 232 25.62 -40.75 7.14
CA ALA A 232 25.38 -39.97 8.35
C ALA A 232 25.80 -38.51 8.16
N ALA A 233 27.00 -38.27 7.63
CA ALA A 233 27.50 -36.95 7.30
C ALA A 233 26.65 -36.26 6.22
N TRP A 234 26.12 -37.03 5.26
CA TRP A 234 25.20 -36.48 4.27
C TRP A 234 23.85 -36.06 4.87
N LYS A 235 23.28 -36.88 5.77
CA LYS A 235 22.04 -36.55 6.46
C LYS A 235 22.18 -35.29 7.33
N ALA A 236 23.28 -35.17 8.07
CA ALA A 236 23.56 -33.98 8.88
C ALA A 236 23.67 -32.70 8.03
N GLU A 237 24.28 -32.79 6.84
CA GLU A 237 24.35 -31.67 5.91
C GLU A 237 22.97 -31.26 5.39
N GLN A 238 22.11 -32.24 5.06
CA GLN A 238 20.75 -31.98 4.62
C GLN A 238 19.91 -31.31 5.72
N GLU A 239 20.04 -31.76 6.97
CA GLU A 239 19.37 -31.15 8.12
C GLU A 239 19.82 -29.69 8.33
N ARG A 240 21.13 -29.43 8.21
CA ARG A 240 21.67 -28.07 8.30
C ARG A 240 21.12 -27.15 7.20
N LEU A 241 21.10 -27.61 5.95
CA LEU A 241 20.58 -26.84 4.82
C LEU A 241 19.07 -26.57 4.97
N LYS A 242 18.31 -27.54 5.48
CA LYS A 242 16.89 -27.37 5.77
C LYS A 242 16.66 -26.32 6.86
N ALA A 243 17.42 -26.38 7.96
CA ALA A 243 17.33 -25.39 9.03
C ALA A 243 17.68 -23.97 8.55
N GLN A 244 18.69 -23.83 7.67
CA GLN A 244 19.05 -22.55 7.08
C GLN A 244 17.90 -21.95 6.26
N LYS A 245 17.28 -22.77 5.39
CA LYS A 245 16.11 -22.36 4.60
C LYS A 245 14.93 -21.96 5.48
N GLU A 246 14.64 -22.74 6.53
CA GLU A 246 13.56 -22.44 7.47
C GLU A 246 13.79 -21.10 8.19
N ALA A 247 15.04 -20.81 8.57
CA ALA A 247 15.41 -19.52 9.15
C ALA A 247 15.21 -18.35 8.17
N GLU A 248 15.58 -18.50 6.90
CA GLU A 248 15.38 -17.47 5.87
C GLU A 248 13.88 -17.21 5.61
N ILE A 249 13.07 -18.26 5.55
CA ILE A 249 11.61 -18.14 5.44
C ILE A 249 11.02 -17.43 6.67
N ALA A 250 11.51 -17.73 7.87
CA ALA A 250 11.05 -17.10 9.10
C ALA A 250 11.35 -15.59 9.11
N ILE A 251 12.53 -15.17 8.62
CA ILE A 251 12.89 -13.76 8.47
C ILE A 251 11.92 -13.05 7.53
N LEU A 252 11.67 -13.59 6.34
CA LEU A 252 10.74 -13.00 5.38
C LEU A 252 9.32 -12.87 5.93
N ARG A 253 8.85 -13.88 6.66
CA ARG A 253 7.53 -13.84 7.32
C ARG A 253 7.48 -12.78 8.42
N ALA A 254 8.56 -12.59 9.17
CA ALA A 254 8.64 -11.57 10.20
C ALA A 254 8.62 -10.15 9.59
N GLU A 255 9.31 -9.93 8.47
CA GLU A 255 9.29 -8.67 7.73
C GLU A 255 7.89 -8.35 7.19
N GLU A 256 7.21 -9.34 6.61
CA GLU A 256 5.84 -9.17 6.12
C GLU A 256 4.85 -8.89 7.26
N ALA A 257 4.94 -9.63 8.37
CA ALA A 257 4.12 -9.40 9.55
C ALA A 257 4.31 -7.98 10.11
N ARG A 258 5.55 -7.49 10.14
CA ARG A 258 5.86 -6.12 10.55
C ARG A 258 5.23 -5.10 9.60
N ARG A 259 5.35 -5.29 8.29
CA ARG A 259 4.73 -4.39 7.30
C ARG A 259 3.22 -4.30 7.48
N LEU A 260 2.55 -5.43 7.68
CA LEU A 260 1.12 -5.48 7.91
C LEU A 260 0.72 -4.80 9.23
N ALA A 261 1.52 -4.96 10.28
CA ALA A 261 1.32 -4.26 11.55
C ALA A 261 1.43 -2.74 11.38
N ASP A 262 2.45 -2.26 10.67
CA ASP A 262 2.66 -0.82 10.39
C ASP A 262 1.54 -0.23 9.50
N GLU A 263 0.96 -1.02 8.58
CA GLU A 263 -0.20 -0.64 7.78
C GLU A 263 -1.48 -0.54 8.63
N GLU A 264 -1.68 -1.51 9.53
CA GLU A 264 -2.82 -1.53 10.43
C GLU A 264 -2.78 -0.39 11.45
N GLU A 265 -1.61 -0.08 12.00
CA GLU A 265 -1.38 1.05 12.90
C GLU A 265 -1.73 2.37 12.20
N ARG A 266 -1.21 2.61 10.99
CA ARG A 266 -1.55 3.80 10.19
C ARG A 266 -3.05 3.92 9.91
N ARG A 267 -3.72 2.80 9.63
CA ARG A 267 -5.18 2.78 9.41
C ARG A 267 -5.92 3.20 10.68
N ARG A 268 -5.51 2.70 11.85
CA ARG A 268 -6.12 3.07 13.14
C ARG A 268 -5.89 4.53 13.47
N ASP A 269 -4.70 5.05 13.20
CA ASP A 269 -4.38 6.46 13.41
C ASP A 269 -5.25 7.37 12.54
N LEU A 270 -5.46 7.03 11.27
CA LEU A 270 -6.35 7.78 10.37
C LEU A 270 -7.80 7.79 10.87
N VAL A 271 -8.33 6.64 11.28
CA VAL A 271 -9.70 6.55 11.84
C VAL A 271 -9.82 7.36 13.13
N MET A 272 -8.79 7.33 13.97
CA MET A 272 -8.75 8.09 15.21
C MET A 272 -8.69 9.61 14.95
N GLN A 273 -7.86 10.06 14.00
CA GLN A 273 -7.80 11.46 13.59
C GLN A 273 -9.14 11.95 13.03
N ASP A 274 -9.78 11.18 12.15
CA ASP A 274 -11.10 11.52 11.60
C ASP A 274 -12.18 11.61 12.69
N THR A 275 -12.18 10.65 13.63
CA THR A 275 -13.11 10.65 14.77
C THR A 275 -12.91 11.89 15.66
N VAL A 276 -11.65 12.25 15.95
CA VAL A 276 -11.33 13.43 16.77
C VAL A 276 -11.72 14.72 16.06
N ALA A 277 -11.43 14.84 14.76
CA ALA A 277 -11.81 16.00 13.95
C ALA A 277 -13.34 16.17 13.89
N SER A 278 -14.07 15.08 13.66
CA SER A 278 -15.54 15.09 13.64
C SER A 278 -16.14 15.54 14.98
N ARG A 279 -15.62 15.04 16.10
CA ARG A 279 -16.06 15.45 17.44
C ARG A 279 -15.75 16.91 17.76
N LEU A 280 -14.58 17.40 17.32
CA LEU A 280 -14.23 18.81 17.49
C LEU A 280 -15.18 19.70 16.69
N GLN A 281 -15.45 19.36 15.43
CA GLN A 281 -16.36 20.11 14.58
C GLN A 281 -17.77 20.16 15.19
N GLU A 282 -18.27 19.04 15.72
CA GLU A 282 -19.56 19.01 16.41
C GLU A 282 -19.56 19.92 17.64
N ALA A 283 -18.51 19.84 18.48
CA ALA A 283 -18.40 20.67 19.68
C ALA A 283 -18.30 22.17 19.35
N GLU A 284 -17.56 22.54 18.30
CA GLU A 284 -17.46 23.91 17.81
C GLU A 284 -18.80 24.44 17.32
N ALA A 285 -19.54 23.64 16.54
CA ALA A 285 -20.86 24.01 16.05
C ALA A 285 -21.85 24.24 17.22
N VAL A 286 -21.90 23.32 18.18
CA VAL A 286 -22.73 23.46 19.39
C VAL A 286 -22.37 24.72 20.17
N HIS A 287 -21.08 24.94 20.41
CA HIS A 287 -20.62 26.11 21.15
C HIS A 287 -20.96 27.41 20.43
N ALA A 288 -20.74 27.48 19.11
CA ALA A 288 -21.09 28.65 18.31
C ALA A 288 -22.59 28.98 18.40
N ILE A 289 -23.45 27.95 18.27
CA ILE A 289 -24.90 28.05 18.45
C ILE A 289 -25.25 28.58 19.85
N ALA A 290 -24.60 28.04 20.90
CA ALA A 290 -24.85 28.43 22.28
C ALA A 290 -24.44 29.88 22.58
N THR A 291 -23.30 30.33 22.03
CA THR A 291 -22.78 31.69 22.24
C THR A 291 -23.44 32.77 21.39
N GLY A 292 -24.01 32.40 20.23
CA GLY A 292 -24.72 33.33 19.36
C GLY A 292 -26.08 33.81 19.90
N GLY A 293 -26.53 33.26 21.03
CA GLY A 293 -27.84 33.52 21.63
C GLY A 293 -28.95 32.66 21.02
N LEU A 294 -30.10 32.64 21.68
CA LEU A 294 -31.25 31.81 21.34
C LEU A 294 -31.74 32.06 19.92
N ILE A 295 -31.77 33.33 19.50
CA ILE A 295 -32.22 33.72 18.16
C ILE A 295 -31.31 33.16 17.08
N ALA A 296 -29.99 33.21 17.28
CA ALA A 296 -29.05 32.61 16.34
C ALA A 296 -29.18 31.08 16.32
N ALA A 297 -29.41 30.47 17.48
CA ALA A 297 -29.64 29.03 17.59
C ALA A 297 -30.89 28.56 16.83
N ILE A 298 -32.01 29.26 17.01
CA ILE A 298 -33.27 28.94 16.31
C ILE A 298 -33.10 29.15 14.81
N ARG A 299 -32.44 30.23 14.36
CA ARG A 299 -32.20 30.48 12.93
C ARG A 299 -31.38 29.36 12.25
N GLN A 300 -30.49 28.71 12.98
CA GLN A 300 -29.66 27.63 12.44
C GLN A 300 -30.34 26.26 12.49
N ILE A 301 -31.24 26.02 13.45
CA ILE A 301 -31.85 24.70 13.69
C ILE A 301 -33.25 24.60 13.08
N ASP A 302 -34.12 25.59 13.32
CA ASP A 302 -35.52 25.58 12.88
C ASP A 302 -36.07 27.03 12.75
N PRO A 303 -35.87 27.70 11.61
CA PRO A 303 -36.20 29.12 11.45
C PRO A 303 -37.70 29.35 11.23
N ASP A 304 -38.50 29.35 12.30
CA ASP A 304 -39.89 29.81 12.26
C ASP A 304 -39.96 31.35 12.40
N PRO A 305 -40.38 32.10 11.35
CA PRO A 305 -40.42 33.56 11.38
C PRO A 305 -41.43 34.13 12.39
N VAL A 306 -42.51 33.40 12.71
CA VAL A 306 -43.51 33.82 13.68
C VAL A 306 -42.93 33.68 15.10
N LEU A 307 -42.27 32.55 15.37
CA LEU A 307 -41.59 32.32 16.64
C LEU A 307 -40.47 33.33 16.88
N LEU A 308 -39.62 33.59 15.88
CA LEU A 308 -38.53 34.57 15.97
C LEU A 308 -39.08 35.97 16.31
N LYS A 309 -40.12 36.41 15.59
CA LYS A 309 -40.78 37.69 15.87
C LYS A 309 -41.33 37.76 17.30
N ARG A 310 -41.96 36.67 17.77
CA ARG A 310 -42.50 36.58 19.14
C ARG A 310 -41.40 36.66 20.20
N LEU A 311 -40.27 36.00 19.98
CA LEU A 311 -39.11 35.97 20.88
C LEU A 311 -38.36 37.31 20.92
N GLU A 312 -38.27 38.02 19.80
CA GLU A 312 -37.57 39.31 19.67
C GLU A 312 -38.44 40.52 20.08
N THR A 313 -39.78 40.37 20.17
CA THR A 313 -40.68 41.49 20.51
C THR A 313 -40.35 42.04 21.90
N PRO A 314 -40.04 43.35 22.02
CA PRO A 314 -39.82 43.97 23.32
C PRO A 314 -41.08 43.96 24.17
N GLY A 315 -40.92 43.71 25.46
CA GLY A 315 -41.96 43.87 26.45
C GLY A 315 -42.26 45.35 26.66
N GLU A 316 -43.54 45.71 26.62
CA GLU A 316 -44.01 47.07 26.88
C GLU A 316 -45.07 47.01 27.97
N MET A 317 -44.83 47.75 29.05
CA MET A 317 -45.85 47.96 30.07
C MET A 317 -46.88 48.93 29.49
N GLY A 318 -48.06 48.41 29.13
CA GLY A 318 -49.16 49.21 28.62
C GLY A 318 -49.76 50.16 29.67
N ALA A 319 -50.61 51.08 29.22
CA ALA A 319 -51.37 52.01 30.08
C ALA A 319 -52.44 51.32 30.95
N TRP A 320 -52.47 49.98 30.98
CA TRP A 320 -53.23 49.18 31.92
C TRP A 320 -52.56 49.29 33.32
N THR A 321 -52.65 50.48 33.91
CA THR A 321 -52.25 50.71 35.29
C THR A 321 -53.21 49.96 36.22
N HIS A 322 -52.78 49.75 37.48
CA HIS A 322 -53.42 49.05 38.61
C HIS A 322 -54.95 49.20 38.85
N HIS A 323 -55.71 49.95 38.04
CA HIS A 323 -57.08 50.37 38.26
C HIS A 323 -58.18 49.46 37.69
N ASP A 324 -57.88 48.39 36.94
CA ASP A 324 -58.91 47.52 36.31
C ASP A 324 -58.83 46.06 36.79
N ALA A 325 -59.19 45.84 38.07
CA ALA A 325 -59.01 44.58 38.81
C ALA A 325 -59.57 43.31 38.13
N ASP A 326 -60.60 43.45 37.29
CA ASP A 326 -61.18 42.33 36.53
C ASP A 326 -60.24 41.87 35.42
N ARG A 327 -59.62 42.80 34.70
CA ARG A 327 -58.62 42.49 33.67
C ARG A 327 -57.36 41.86 34.25
N ASN A 328 -56.88 42.29 35.44
CA ASN A 328 -55.75 41.61 36.09
C ASN A 328 -56.11 40.18 36.42
N ARG A 329 -57.31 39.96 37.00
CA ARG A 329 -57.75 38.62 37.41
C ARG A 329 -57.85 37.68 36.21
N GLU A 330 -58.43 38.16 35.11
CA GLU A 330 -58.52 37.40 33.86
C GLU A 330 -57.12 37.06 33.32
N MET A 331 -56.23 38.07 33.20
CA MET A 331 -54.85 37.88 32.72
C MET A 331 -54.06 36.90 33.58
N HIS A 332 -54.05 37.10 34.91
CA HIS A 332 -53.35 36.21 35.83
C HIS A 332 -53.91 34.78 35.76
N SER A 333 -55.24 34.61 35.72
CA SER A 333 -55.86 33.28 35.64
C SER A 333 -55.51 32.56 34.33
N ALA A 334 -55.40 33.30 33.23
CA ALA A 334 -55.08 32.74 31.91
C ALA A 334 -53.58 32.43 31.74
N LEU A 335 -52.70 33.34 32.17
CA LEU A 335 -51.26 33.24 31.90
C LEU A 335 -50.46 32.56 33.02
N ALA A 336 -50.90 32.58 34.28
CA ALA A 336 -50.13 32.01 35.39
C ALA A 336 -49.85 30.50 35.25
N PRO A 337 -50.80 29.63 34.80
CA PRO A 337 -50.51 28.22 34.60
C PRO A 337 -49.46 27.99 33.50
N VAL A 338 -49.59 28.68 32.37
CA VAL A 338 -48.67 28.55 31.22
C VAL A 338 -47.28 29.13 31.55
N LEU A 339 -47.24 30.21 32.34
CA LEU A 339 -46.00 30.77 32.88
C LEU A 339 -45.31 29.77 33.81
N SER A 340 -46.04 29.18 34.76
CA SER A 340 -45.48 28.22 35.72
C SER A 340 -44.84 27.02 35.00
N ASP A 341 -45.55 26.43 34.04
CA ASP A 341 -45.04 25.28 33.26
C ASP A 341 -43.77 25.63 32.48
N GLY A 342 -43.73 26.84 31.90
CA GLY A 342 -42.58 27.33 31.16
C GLY A 342 -41.37 27.61 32.04
N LEU A 343 -41.58 28.24 33.19
CA LEU A 343 -40.51 28.52 34.14
C LEU A 343 -39.91 27.25 34.72
N GLU A 344 -40.70 26.20 34.96
CA GLU A 344 -40.17 24.91 35.39
C GLU A 344 -39.37 24.22 34.28
N ALA A 345 -39.85 24.26 33.03
CA ALA A 345 -39.08 23.76 31.89
C ALA A 345 -37.75 24.52 31.69
N LEU A 346 -37.73 25.82 31.98
CA LEU A 346 -36.54 26.68 31.93
C LEU A 346 -35.59 26.50 33.13
N ARG A 347 -35.95 25.71 34.14
CA ARG A 347 -35.04 25.31 35.22
C ARG A 347 -34.25 24.04 34.89
N GLN A 348 -34.81 23.18 34.05
CA GLN A 348 -34.22 21.88 33.70
C GLN A 348 -33.33 22.00 32.47
N PRO A 349 -32.07 21.53 32.49
CA PRO A 349 -31.20 21.60 31.32
C PRO A 349 -31.73 20.76 30.15
N PRO A 350 -31.36 21.09 28.90
CA PRO A 350 -31.73 20.30 27.72
C PRO A 350 -31.35 18.82 27.88
N ALA A 351 -32.33 17.91 27.76
CA ALA A 351 -32.12 16.48 27.89
C ALA A 351 -32.19 15.77 26.52
N GLY A 352 -31.25 14.87 26.25
CA GLY A 352 -31.25 14.04 25.02
C GLY A 352 -29.91 13.35 24.75
N PRO A 353 -29.87 12.38 23.80
CA PRO A 353 -28.62 11.73 23.43
C PRO A 353 -27.79 12.68 22.54
N GLY A 354 -26.84 13.37 23.17
CA GLY A 354 -25.97 14.35 22.53
C GLY A 354 -26.43 15.81 22.72
N LEU A 355 -25.47 16.73 22.68
CA LEU A 355 -25.67 18.16 22.99
C LEU A 355 -26.57 18.85 21.93
N LEU A 356 -26.32 18.59 20.64
CA LEU A 356 -27.18 19.10 19.55
C LEU A 356 -28.61 18.57 19.64
N ARG A 357 -28.77 17.26 19.85
CA ARG A 357 -30.10 16.63 19.90
C ARG A 357 -30.89 17.10 21.12
N GLY A 358 -30.21 17.24 22.26
CA GLY A 358 -30.77 17.85 23.46
C GLY A 358 -31.23 19.28 23.21
N LEU A 359 -30.40 20.10 22.56
CA LEU A 359 -30.76 21.47 22.17
C LEU A 359 -31.97 21.50 21.23
N THR A 360 -31.99 20.70 20.16
CA THR A 360 -33.12 20.64 19.22
C THR A 360 -34.43 20.26 19.94
N GLY A 361 -34.37 19.30 20.86
CA GLY A 361 -35.53 18.91 21.67
C GLY A 361 -36.01 20.05 22.56
N PHE A 362 -35.08 20.74 23.22
CA PHE A 362 -35.35 21.89 24.07
C PHE A 362 -35.97 23.07 23.29
N LEU A 363 -35.39 23.45 22.14
CA LEU A 363 -35.90 24.53 21.29
C LEU A 363 -37.32 24.24 20.77
N ARG A 364 -37.61 22.99 20.42
CA ARG A 364 -38.96 22.58 20.03
C ARG A 364 -39.95 22.70 21.19
N GLY A 365 -39.54 22.32 22.40
CA GLY A 365 -40.32 22.50 23.61
C GLY A 365 -40.63 23.97 23.90
N LEU A 366 -39.62 24.85 23.73
CA LEU A 366 -39.77 26.30 23.85
C LEU A 366 -40.72 26.89 22.82
N ALA A 367 -40.60 26.49 21.55
CA ALA A 367 -41.53 26.91 20.50
C ALA A 367 -42.99 26.57 20.88
N GLY A 368 -43.21 25.37 21.38
CA GLY A 368 -44.52 24.94 21.89
C GLY A 368 -45.00 25.77 23.08
N TRP A 369 -44.12 26.15 24.01
CA TRP A 369 -44.46 27.01 25.13
C TRP A 369 -44.83 28.43 24.71
N VAL A 370 -44.05 29.05 23.82
CA VAL A 370 -44.33 30.40 23.29
C VAL A 370 -45.66 30.45 22.54
N ASN A 371 -45.99 29.39 21.81
CA ASN A 371 -47.29 29.28 21.13
C ASN A 371 -48.45 29.17 22.14
N ARG A 372 -48.32 28.34 23.19
CA ARG A 372 -49.33 28.26 24.25
C ARG A 372 -49.53 29.58 24.98
N LEU A 373 -48.47 30.37 25.19
CA LEU A 373 -48.59 31.71 25.76
C LEU A 373 -49.44 32.62 24.87
N ALA A 374 -49.18 32.62 23.55
CA ALA A 374 -49.94 33.42 22.61
C ALA A 374 -51.42 33.00 22.53
N ASP A 375 -51.70 31.70 22.64
CA ASP A 375 -53.06 31.16 22.60
C ASP A 375 -53.83 31.42 23.91
N ALA A 376 -53.14 31.44 25.05
CA ALA A 376 -53.72 31.69 26.36
C ALA A 376 -53.93 33.18 26.67
N SER A 377 -53.22 34.09 25.98
CA SER A 377 -53.37 35.54 26.19
C SER A 377 -54.81 36.01 25.93
N PRO A 378 -55.45 36.74 26.87
CA PRO A 378 -56.76 37.33 26.65
C PRO A 378 -56.76 38.24 25.41
N ARG A 379 -57.88 38.28 24.67
CA ARG A 379 -57.97 39.01 23.39
C ARG A 379 -57.67 40.51 23.48
N TRP A 380 -57.87 41.11 24.65
CA TRP A 380 -57.62 42.53 24.90
C TRP A 380 -56.15 42.83 25.23
N LEU A 381 -55.34 41.82 25.56
CA LEU A 381 -53.94 41.95 25.96
C LEU A 381 -53.03 41.86 24.73
N LYS A 382 -52.16 42.84 24.53
CA LYS A 382 -51.22 42.83 23.41
C LYS A 382 -50.01 41.93 23.72
N TRP A 383 -49.37 41.43 22.67
CA TRP A 383 -48.18 40.58 22.82
C TRP A 383 -47.03 41.26 23.60
N PRO A 384 -46.65 42.53 23.35
CA PRO A 384 -45.67 43.23 24.20
C PRO A 384 -46.02 43.27 25.69
N GLU A 385 -47.31 43.38 26.04
CA GLU A 385 -47.78 43.39 27.43
C GLU A 385 -47.69 41.98 28.04
N THR A 386 -47.97 40.95 27.24
CA THR A 386 -47.73 39.54 27.62
C THR A 386 -46.24 39.30 27.89
N VAL A 387 -45.34 39.78 27.02
CA VAL A 387 -43.89 39.65 27.20
C VAL A 387 -43.43 40.33 28.50
N ALA A 388 -43.94 41.53 28.80
CA ALA A 388 -43.62 42.25 30.04
C ALA A 388 -44.09 41.49 31.30
N TYR A 389 -45.28 40.88 31.26
CA TYR A 389 -45.79 40.03 32.34
C TYR A 389 -44.87 38.82 32.59
N ILE A 390 -44.51 38.09 31.52
CA ILE A 390 -43.65 36.91 31.61
C ILE A 390 -42.23 37.28 32.07
N ALA A 391 -41.67 38.39 31.58
CA ALA A 391 -40.36 38.87 32.00
C ALA A 391 -40.29 39.23 33.49
N ASN A 392 -41.36 39.84 34.03
CA ASN A 392 -41.45 40.14 35.46
C ASN A 392 -41.61 38.87 36.30
N GLY A 393 -42.44 37.92 35.86
CA GLY A 393 -42.60 36.64 36.54
C GLY A 393 -41.31 35.80 36.53
N ALA A 394 -40.57 35.80 35.43
CA ALA A 394 -39.27 35.15 35.32
C ALA A 394 -38.21 35.81 36.21
N ARG A 395 -38.19 37.15 36.29
CA ARG A 395 -37.31 37.89 37.20
C ARG A 395 -37.49 37.45 38.64
N GLU A 396 -38.74 37.31 39.09
CA GLU A 396 -39.06 36.84 40.44
C GLU A 396 -38.70 35.37 40.64
N ALA A 397 -39.02 34.51 39.66
CA ALA A 397 -38.79 33.07 39.76
C ALA A 397 -37.32 32.64 39.66
N PHE A 398 -36.47 33.42 38.98
CA PHE A 398 -35.04 33.19 38.82
C PHE A 398 -34.18 34.11 39.70
N GLY A 399 -34.77 35.08 40.39
CA GLY A 399 -34.06 35.97 41.32
C GLY A 399 -33.10 36.95 40.64
N THR A 400 -33.40 37.40 39.42
CA THR A 400 -32.52 38.31 38.66
C THR A 400 -32.73 39.78 39.05
N PRO A 401 -31.67 40.62 39.04
CA PRO A 401 -31.78 42.04 39.43
C PRO A 401 -32.52 42.90 38.40
N TYR A 402 -32.74 42.36 37.19
CA TYR A 402 -33.39 43.03 36.06
C TYR A 402 -34.33 42.05 35.35
N ALA A 403 -35.46 42.56 34.83
CA ALA A 403 -36.38 41.80 33.99
C ALA A 403 -35.96 41.96 32.52
N ALA A 404 -35.69 40.84 31.84
CA ALA A 404 -35.33 40.85 30.43
C ALA A 404 -36.38 41.57 29.56
N SER A 405 -35.93 42.35 28.58
CA SER A 405 -36.81 43.11 27.70
C SER A 405 -37.50 42.25 26.64
N THR A 406 -37.11 41.00 26.44
CA THR A 406 -37.68 40.08 25.43
C THR A 406 -37.80 38.67 26.00
N LEU A 407 -38.66 37.83 25.39
CA LEU A 407 -38.73 36.41 25.77
C LEU A 407 -37.43 35.67 25.45
N ALA A 408 -36.70 36.06 24.39
CA ALA A 408 -35.36 35.54 24.13
C ALA A 408 -34.43 35.81 25.32
N GLY A 409 -34.42 37.04 25.85
CA GLY A 409 -33.62 37.39 27.02
C GLY A 409 -34.06 36.65 28.30
N VAL A 410 -35.36 36.39 28.48
CA VAL A 410 -35.87 35.55 29.60
C VAL A 410 -35.32 34.13 29.52
N ILE A 411 -35.36 33.53 28.33
CA ILE A 411 -34.88 32.16 28.09
C ILE A 411 -33.35 32.11 28.23
N GLU A 412 -32.62 33.08 27.68
CA GLU A 412 -31.16 33.14 27.79
C GLU A 412 -30.68 33.34 29.23
N ALA A 413 -31.44 34.07 30.05
CA ALA A 413 -31.15 34.24 31.48
C ALA A 413 -31.54 33.02 32.34
N SER A 414 -32.22 32.02 31.77
CA SER A 414 -32.70 30.87 32.52
C SER A 414 -31.58 29.92 32.96
N PRO A 415 -31.75 29.20 34.10
CA PRO A 415 -30.80 28.17 34.53
C PRO A 415 -30.56 27.09 33.46
N ALA A 416 -31.60 26.68 32.74
CA ALA A 416 -31.49 25.69 31.67
C ALA A 416 -30.54 26.13 30.54
N TRP A 417 -30.70 27.37 30.07
CA TRP A 417 -29.86 27.92 28.99
C TRP A 417 -28.42 28.15 29.45
N GLN A 418 -28.21 28.69 30.66
CA GLN A 418 -26.88 28.90 31.24
C GLN A 418 -26.15 27.58 31.50
N SER A 419 -26.86 26.55 31.95
CA SER A 419 -26.30 25.20 32.09
C SER A 419 -25.88 24.62 30.74
N PHE A 420 -26.71 24.81 29.71
CA PHE A 420 -26.43 24.35 28.35
C PHE A 420 -25.19 25.02 27.74
N THR A 421 -25.08 26.34 27.84
CA THR A 421 -23.92 27.09 27.33
C THR A 421 -22.63 26.71 28.06
N GLY A 422 -22.72 26.46 29.37
CA GLY A 422 -21.63 25.92 30.18
C GLY A 422 -21.18 24.53 29.73
N GLU A 423 -22.11 23.61 29.47
CA GLU A 423 -21.81 22.26 28.98
C GLU A 423 -21.21 22.29 27.56
N ALA A 424 -21.75 23.13 26.67
CA ALA A 424 -21.24 23.34 25.32
C ALA A 424 -19.77 23.78 25.33
N ARG A 425 -19.44 24.74 26.21
CA ARG A 425 -18.05 25.21 26.40
C ARG A 425 -17.15 24.11 26.95
N ALA A 426 -17.58 23.41 27.99
CA ALA A 426 -16.80 22.32 28.58
C ALA A 426 -16.51 21.20 27.57
N ARG A 427 -17.46 20.87 26.68
CA ARG A 427 -17.24 19.87 25.62
C ARG A 427 -16.28 20.35 24.54
N LEU A 428 -16.32 21.62 24.16
CA LEU A 428 -15.34 22.19 23.24
C LEU A 428 -13.92 22.12 23.82
N ASP A 429 -13.76 22.50 25.08
CA ASP A 429 -12.47 22.42 25.78
C ASP A 429 -11.97 20.97 25.87
N GLN A 430 -12.87 20.02 26.18
CA GLN A 430 -12.55 18.59 26.17
C GLN A 430 -12.12 18.09 24.78
N ALA A 431 -12.84 18.45 23.71
CA ALA A 431 -12.52 18.04 22.34
C ALA A 431 -11.17 18.59 21.88
N ARG A 432 -10.86 19.85 22.21
CA ARG A 432 -9.55 20.46 21.96
C ARG A 432 -8.43 19.79 22.74
N THR A 433 -8.68 19.43 23.99
CA THR A 433 -7.72 18.68 24.82
C THR A 433 -7.40 17.32 24.19
N VAL A 434 -8.43 16.59 23.75
CA VAL A 434 -8.25 15.31 23.06
C VAL A 434 -7.49 15.49 21.74
N GLN A 435 -7.81 16.52 20.96
CA GLN A 435 -7.08 16.85 19.72
C GLN A 435 -5.60 17.10 19.97
N ALA A 436 -5.26 17.91 20.97
CA ALA A 436 -3.87 18.22 21.33
C ALA A 436 -3.07 16.97 21.73
N LEU A 437 -3.71 16.01 22.42
CA LEU A 437 -3.09 14.73 22.78
C LEU A 437 -2.86 13.82 21.57
N THR A 438 -3.75 13.87 20.56
CA THR A 438 -3.62 13.08 19.33
C THR A 438 -2.68 13.70 18.28
N ASN A 439 -2.36 14.99 18.40
CA ASN A 439 -1.50 15.69 17.45
C ASN A 439 -0.46 16.56 18.19
N PRO A 440 0.60 15.97 18.78
CA PRO A 440 1.58 16.69 19.59
C PRO A 440 2.44 17.70 18.80
N ARG A 441 2.29 17.81 17.47
CA ARG A 441 3.05 18.73 16.62
C ARG A 441 2.46 20.15 16.52
N ASP A 442 1.19 20.36 16.87
CA ASP A 442 0.56 21.70 16.85
C ASP A 442 0.66 22.45 18.19
N SER A 443 1.33 21.86 19.19
CA SER A 443 1.54 22.46 20.51
C SER A 443 2.90 23.18 20.64
N ARG A 444 3.31 23.95 19.62
CA ARG A 444 4.38 24.94 19.77
C ARG A 444 3.80 26.33 19.52
N PRO A 445 3.77 27.23 20.51
CA PRO A 445 3.40 28.61 20.25
C PRO A 445 4.44 29.24 19.32
N ASP A 446 3.97 29.98 18.31
CA ASP A 446 4.78 30.80 17.41
C ASP A 446 5.73 31.69 18.22
N ALA A 447 7.02 31.36 18.18
CA ALA A 447 8.08 32.22 18.68
C ALA A 447 8.37 33.31 17.63
N SER A 448 7.42 34.24 17.47
CA SER A 448 7.61 35.46 16.68
C SER A 448 7.02 36.66 17.42
N SER A 449 7.71 37.08 18.49
CA SER A 449 7.63 38.45 19.03
C SER A 449 8.59 38.64 20.21
N GLN A 450 9.89 38.68 19.93
CA GLN A 450 10.83 39.46 20.74
C GLN A 450 11.81 40.20 19.83
N THR A 451 11.42 41.41 19.46
CA THR A 451 12.32 42.48 19.03
C THR A 451 12.40 43.52 20.15
N GLY A 452 13.63 43.90 20.52
CA GLY A 452 13.97 45.14 21.22
C GLY A 452 14.29 44.99 22.72
N ILE A 453 15.58 44.99 23.09
CA ILE A 453 16.39 46.21 23.30
C ILE A 453 17.76 45.99 22.66
#